data_AF-A0A351A0C2-F1
#
_entry.id   AF-A0A351A0C2-F1
#
_cell.length_a   1.000
_cell.length_b   1.000
_cell.length_c   1.000
_cell.angle_alpha   90.00
_cell.angle_beta   90.00
_cell.angle_gamma   90.00
#
_symmetry.space_group_name_H-M   'P 1'
#
loop_
_entity.id
_entity.type
_entity.pdbx_description
1 polymer ?
#
loop_
_entity_poly.entity_id
_entity_poly.type
_entity_poly.pdbx_seq_one_letter_code
_entity_poly.pdbx_strand_id
1 'polypeptide(L)' 'MTKEISSRDNPTVKRLHALAHSARDRRKHGETLLDGVHLIDAALA' A
#
# COMPACT_ATOMS: atom_id res chain seq x y z
N MET A 1 -3.52 19.46 -8.50
CA MET A 1 -4.91 19.12 -8.13
C MET A 1 -4.92 17.66 -7.69
N THR A 2 -5.07 17.38 -6.40
CA THR A 2 -5.11 16.01 -5.87
C THR A 2 -6.52 15.45 -6.02
N LYS A 3 -6.65 14.26 -6.62
CA LYS A 3 -7.94 13.60 -6.78
C LYS A 3 -8.22 12.75 -5.55
N GLU A 4 -9.31 13.04 -4.85
CA GLU A 4 -9.73 12.24 -3.69
C GLU A 4 -10.23 10.86 -4.15
N ILE A 5 -9.80 9.83 -3.42
CA ILE A 5 -10.30 8.47 -3.58
C ILE A 5 -11.40 8.26 -2.55
N SER A 6 -12.65 8.27 -2.99
CA SER A 6 -13.82 8.11 -2.11
C SER A 6 -14.41 6.70 -2.09
N SER A 7 -14.12 5.88 -3.11
CA SER A 7 -14.69 4.53 -3.24
C SER A 7 -13.83 3.48 -2.53
N ARG A 8 -14.45 2.67 -1.68
CA ARG A 8 -13.82 1.47 -1.08
C ARG A 8 -13.52 0.39 -2.11
N ASP A 9 -14.21 0.41 -3.25
CA ASP A 9 -13.99 -0.52 -4.35
C ASP A 9 -12.83 -0.13 -5.26
N ASN A 10 -12.16 0.98 -4.97
CA ASN A 10 -10.99 1.41 -5.70
C ASN A 10 -9.90 0.31 -5.71
N PRO A 11 -9.42 -0.13 -6.89
CA PRO A 11 -8.44 -1.20 -7.00
C PRO A 11 -7.13 -0.92 -6.25
N THR A 12 -6.68 0.33 -6.22
CA THR A 12 -5.47 0.75 -5.51
C THR A 12 -5.65 0.58 -4.01
N VAL A 13 -6.75 1.08 -3.44
CA VAL A 13 -7.05 0.94 -2.01
C VAL A 13 -7.13 -0.53 -1.61
N LYS A 14 -7.83 -1.36 -2.41
CA LYS A 14 -7.93 -2.81 -2.17
C LYS A 14 -6.56 -3.50 -2.18
N ARG A 15 -5.69 -3.17 -3.14
CA ARG A 15 -4.34 -3.74 -3.22
C ARG A 15 -3.48 -3.34 -2.02
N LEU A 16 -3.47 -2.06 -1.64
CA LEU A 16 -2.69 -1.59 -0.48
C LEU A 16 -3.16 -2.29 0.81
N HIS A 17 -4.48 -2.40 1.01
CA HIS A 17 -5.06 -3.14 2.15
C HIS A 17 -4.66 -4.63 2.12
N ALA A 18 -4.67 -5.28 0.95
CA ALA A 18 -4.22 -6.66 0.82
C ALA A 18 -2.73 -6.82 1.18
N LEU A 19 -1.85 -5.94 0.70
CA LEU A 19 -0.43 -5.95 1.04
C LEU A 19 -0.18 -5.75 2.54
N ALA A 20 -0.99 -4.92 3.21
CA ALA A 20 -0.91 -4.72 4.65
C ALA A 20 -1.27 -5.99 5.44
N HIS A 21 -2.35 -6.68 5.06
CA HIS A 21 -2.96 -7.72 5.89
C HIS A 21 -2.73 -9.18 5.42
N SER A 22 -2.21 -9.40 4.21
CA SER A 22 -2.05 -10.73 3.61
C SER A 22 -0.60 -11.04 3.26
N ALA A 23 0.02 -11.95 4.03
CA ALA A 23 1.37 -12.43 3.72
C ALA A 23 1.44 -13.18 2.38
N ARG A 24 0.33 -13.81 1.95
CA ARG A 24 0.24 -14.45 0.64
C ARG A 24 0.33 -13.40 -0.47
N ASP A 25 -0.39 -12.29 -0.35
CA ASP A 25 -0.38 -11.25 -1.38
C ASP A 25 0.98 -10.55 -1.43
N ARG A 26 1.62 -10.29 -0.29
CA ARG A 26 3.01 -9.79 -0.28
C ARG A 26 3.97 -10.70 -1.05
N ARG A 27 3.92 -12.01 -0.79
CA ARG A 27 4.75 -12.98 -1.53
C ARG A 27 4.40 -13.07 -3.01
N LYS A 28 3.10 -13.06 -3.34
CA LYS A 28 2.61 -13.13 -4.72
C LYS A 28 3.07 -11.94 -5.55
N HIS A 29 3.06 -10.74 -4.95
CA HIS A 29 3.41 -9.51 -5.64
C HIS A 29 4.88 -9.12 -5.48
N GLY A 30 5.61 -9.72 -4.54
CA GLY A 30 6.99 -9.33 -4.22
C GLY A 30 7.10 -7.96 -3.58
N GLU A 31 6.03 -7.51 -2.92
CA GLU A 31 5.88 -6.14 -2.41
C GLU A 31 5.42 -6.13 -0.96
N THR A 32 5.67 -5.02 -0.25
CA THR A 32 5.11 -4.74 1.07
C THR A 32 4.60 -3.31 1.13
N LEU A 33 3.57 -3.06 1.96
CA LEU A 33 3.12 -1.70 2.22
C LEU A 33 4.05 -1.06 3.27
N LEU A 34 4.61 0.10 2.95
CA LEU A 34 5.22 1.00 3.92
C LEU A 34 4.18 2.06 4.30
N ASP A 35 3.77 2.06 5.57
CA ASP A 35 2.81 3.02 6.11
C ASP A 35 3.46 3.77 7.29
N GLY A 36 3.96 4.97 7.00
CA GLY A 36 4.66 5.84 7.96
C GLY A 36 5.74 6.67 7.27
N VAL A 37 5.71 7.99 7.48
CA VAL A 37 6.67 8.93 6.86
C VAL A 37 8.11 8.54 7.17
N HIS A 38 8.42 8.26 8.44
CA HIS A 38 9.77 7.83 8.86
C HIS A 38 10.23 6.51 8.21
N LEU A 39 9.31 5.60 7.87
CA LEU A 39 9.65 4.35 7.18
C LEU A 39 9.93 4.59 5.70
N ILE A 40 9.18 5.49 5.07
CA ILE A 40 9.38 5.90 3.68
C ILE A 40 10.72 6.65 3.56
N ASP A 41 10.96 7.61 4.45
CA ASP A 41 12.22 8.36 4.49
C ASP A 41 13.43 7.43 4.64
N ALA A 42 13.34 6.44 5.52
CA ALA A 42 14.40 5.43 5.70
C ALA A 42 14.61 4.53 4.47
N ALA A 43 13.56 4.25 3.69
CA ALA A 43 13.64 3.42 2.49
C ALA A 43 14.15 4.17 1.24
N LEU A 44 14.02 5.50 1.24
CA LEU A 44 14.47 6.38 0.16
C LEU A 44 15.88 6.94 0.35
N ALA A 45 16.46 6.78 1.55
CA ALA A 45 17.84 7.13 1.87
C ALA A 45 18.85 6.19 1.18
#